data_AF-A0A1F6TUQ6-F1
#
_entry.id   AF-A0A1F6TUQ6-F1
#
_cell.length_a   1.000
_cell.length_b   1.000
_cell.length_c   1.000
_cell.angle_alpha   90.00
_cell.angle_beta   90.00
_cell.angle_gamma   90.00
#
_symmetry.space_group_name_H-M   'P 1'
#
loop_
_entity.id
_entity.type
_entity.pdbx_description
1 polymer ?
#
loop_
_entity_poly.entity_id
_entity_poly.type
_entity_poly.pdbx_seq_one_letter_code
_entity_poly.pdbx_strand_id
1 'polypeptide(L)'
;MSAIETFAANFIDREDFEREIVGAYQDGSAEQNLPADRATARSWMPPGTGAARDFSTIAPDLPQLDAEKCVGCMDCVTQCPDTAILAKVVPATEHEALIGKLKPAEHGDYIAAQFAKTTKYFDVPARKGKEGGMFFLITDPSKCKGCGECVTACGDHDALKMIPKTDANLAQYRAATSLFRELPDTARDYIQDKVLGDMMLKNATHLYCGGASSCMGCGEATAIRMLLTGTSYAYGADSMGIVAATGCNTVFGSTYPYNPYRVPWTNSLFENAPAVAMGVRAMWDRRGMKEKRLWVLGGDGAMLDIGFQALSRMLMSGMDIKVLVLDTQVYSNTGGQASTSSFLSQDAKMSAYGKSLQGKTERRKELAPIAMMHPDVYVAQTTCAHVNHFYRAIAAANEYPGPAVVVVYTPCQPEHGIGDDASVRQSKLAVDSRAFPLLTCDPRAGEALKERLNLQGNPARKDDWHVTPKGETVNFVTFARTEGRFAKHFDKDGNPSAALLRAQEDRLKNWRLLQELAGLR
;
A
#
# COMPACT_ATOMS: atom_id res chain seq x y z
N MET A 1 21.38 31.61 12.52
CA MET A 1 21.34 30.34 11.78
C MET A 1 22.73 30.04 11.27
N SER A 2 23.19 28.80 11.41
CA SER A 2 24.45 28.35 10.79
C SER A 2 24.33 28.39 9.26
N ALA A 3 25.46 28.41 8.54
CA ALA A 3 25.45 28.36 7.07
C ALA A 3 24.73 27.12 6.48
N ILE A 4 24.57 26.05 7.27
CA ILE A 4 23.79 24.85 6.92
C ILE A 4 22.28 25.10 7.10
N GLU A 5 21.90 25.81 8.15
CA GLU A 5 20.49 26.14 8.44
C GLU A 5 19.94 27.14 7.41
N THR A 6 20.71 28.15 7.03
CA THR A 6 20.33 29.09 5.96
C THR A 6 20.32 28.42 4.58
N PHE A 7 21.23 27.47 4.33
CA PHE A 7 21.26 26.69 3.09
C PHE A 7 20.06 25.74 2.96
N ALA A 8 19.67 25.08 4.05
CA ALA A 8 18.48 24.24 4.10
C ALA A 8 17.21 25.08 3.90
N ALA A 9 17.09 26.23 4.56
CA ALA A 9 15.90 27.08 4.44
C ALA A 9 15.65 27.61 3.02
N ASN A 10 16.70 27.88 2.24
CA ASN A 10 16.57 28.47 0.89
C ASN A 10 16.52 27.44 -0.26
N PHE A 11 16.93 26.18 -0.06
CA PHE A 11 16.86 25.13 -1.09
C PHE A 11 15.67 24.17 -0.90
N ILE A 12 15.02 24.23 0.27
CA ILE A 12 13.86 23.40 0.62
C ILE A 12 12.55 24.12 0.27
N ASP A 13 12.59 25.28 -0.38
CA ASP A 13 11.37 25.87 -0.91
C ASP A 13 10.84 24.99 -2.06
N ARG A 14 9.62 24.49 -1.86
CA ARG A 14 9.02 23.52 -2.78
C ARG A 14 8.60 24.19 -4.09
N GLU A 15 8.19 25.45 -4.07
CA GLU A 15 7.76 26.16 -5.27
C GLU A 15 8.96 26.44 -6.17
N ASP A 16 10.09 26.85 -5.59
CA ASP A 16 11.34 27.03 -6.32
C ASP A 16 11.85 25.71 -6.90
N PHE A 17 11.83 24.63 -6.11
CA PHE A 17 12.22 23.30 -6.60
C PHE A 17 11.31 22.81 -7.75
N GLU A 18 9.99 22.99 -7.63
CA GLU A 18 9.04 22.61 -8.68
C GLU A 18 9.23 23.45 -9.96
N ARG A 19 9.45 24.76 -9.82
CA ARG A 19 9.66 25.65 -10.97
C ARG A 19 10.98 25.38 -11.68
N GLU A 20 12.07 25.28 -10.94
CA GLU A 20 13.43 25.28 -11.50
C GLU A 20 13.90 23.85 -11.81
N ILE A 21 13.77 22.94 -10.84
CA ILE A 21 14.27 21.57 -10.99
C ILE A 21 13.27 20.71 -11.74
N VAL A 22 12.01 20.63 -11.27
CA VAL A 22 11.02 19.76 -11.91
C VAL A 22 10.73 20.21 -13.33
N GLY A 23 10.59 21.52 -13.57
CA GLY A 23 10.43 22.09 -14.91
C GLY A 23 11.55 21.68 -15.88
N ALA A 24 12.82 21.83 -15.48
CA ALA A 24 13.96 21.47 -16.32
C ALA A 24 14.07 19.96 -16.60
N TYR A 25 13.64 19.11 -15.67
CA TYR A 25 13.54 17.66 -15.92
C TYR A 25 12.39 17.30 -16.87
N GLN A 26 11.30 18.06 -16.86
CA GLN A 26 10.14 17.84 -17.72
C GLN A 26 10.39 18.27 -19.16
N ASP A 27 11.06 19.39 -19.37
CA ASP A 27 11.42 19.90 -20.71
C ASP A 27 12.71 19.28 -21.28
N GLY A 28 13.43 18.49 -20.48
CA GLY A 28 14.65 17.79 -20.88
C GLY A 28 15.87 18.71 -20.99
N SER A 29 15.86 19.86 -20.30
CA SER A 29 16.98 20.81 -20.27
C SER A 29 17.82 20.73 -19.00
N ALA A 30 17.47 19.84 -18.07
CA ALA A 30 18.10 19.71 -16.76
C ALA A 30 19.63 19.60 -16.83
N GLU A 31 20.16 18.78 -17.73
CA GLU A 31 21.61 18.56 -17.89
C GLU A 31 22.37 19.78 -18.43
N GLN A 32 21.67 20.70 -19.09
CA GLN A 32 22.26 21.92 -19.67
C GLN A 32 22.13 23.12 -18.72
N ASN A 33 21.00 23.20 -18.01
CA ASN A 33 20.58 24.42 -17.32
C ASN A 33 20.72 24.35 -15.80
N LEU A 34 20.71 23.15 -15.19
CA LEU A 34 20.78 23.06 -13.73
C LEU A 34 22.22 23.15 -13.24
N PRO A 35 22.52 24.06 -12.30
CA PRO A 35 23.85 24.16 -11.73
C PRO A 35 24.18 22.95 -10.85
N ALA A 36 25.46 22.61 -10.78
CA ALA A 36 25.97 21.67 -9.77
C ALA A 36 26.00 22.34 -8.39
N ASP A 37 24.83 22.54 -7.78
CA ASP A 37 24.70 23.14 -6.46
C ASP A 37 24.87 22.11 -5.32
N ARG A 38 24.97 22.61 -4.08
CA ARG A 38 25.24 21.79 -2.89
C ARG A 38 24.09 20.86 -2.48
N ALA A 39 22.87 21.08 -2.93
CA ALA A 39 21.71 20.27 -2.56
C ALA A 39 21.46 19.20 -3.63
N THR A 40 21.61 19.54 -4.90
CA THR A 40 21.74 18.57 -5.99
C THR A 40 22.91 17.61 -5.70
N ALA A 41 24.07 18.12 -5.27
CA ALA A 41 25.23 17.31 -4.86
C ALA A 41 24.98 16.41 -3.61
N ARG A 42 23.93 16.69 -2.82
CA ARG A 42 23.53 15.91 -1.66
C ARG A 42 22.24 15.12 -1.88
N SER A 43 21.70 15.14 -3.11
CA SER A 43 20.46 14.48 -3.49
C SER A 43 19.28 14.82 -2.57
N TRP A 44 19.19 16.06 -2.12
CA TRP A 44 18.06 16.52 -1.33
C TRP A 44 16.85 16.79 -2.22
N MET A 45 15.67 16.41 -1.73
CA MET A 45 14.41 16.60 -2.43
C MET A 45 13.34 17.02 -1.42
N PRO A 46 12.58 18.08 -1.69
CA PRO A 46 11.44 18.43 -0.86
C PRO A 46 10.44 17.26 -0.75
N PRO A 47 9.72 17.15 0.39
CA PRO A 47 8.70 16.12 0.54
C PRO A 47 7.53 16.36 -0.44
N GLY A 48 7.04 15.30 -1.07
CA GLY A 48 5.82 15.32 -1.89
C GLY A 48 5.95 15.96 -3.27
N THR A 49 7.14 16.08 -3.85
CA THR A 49 7.35 16.60 -5.22
C THR A 49 6.64 15.76 -6.31
N GLY A 50 6.27 14.51 -6.01
CA GLY A 50 5.42 13.68 -6.88
C GLY A 50 4.05 14.31 -7.18
N ALA A 51 3.60 15.26 -6.36
CA ALA A 51 2.39 16.04 -6.63
C ALA A 51 2.48 16.85 -7.95
N ALA A 52 3.67 17.26 -8.39
CA ALA A 52 3.87 17.99 -9.65
C ALA A 52 3.90 17.10 -10.90
N ARG A 53 3.93 15.77 -10.73
CA ARG A 53 4.00 14.83 -11.86
C ARG A 53 2.61 14.50 -12.41
N ASP A 54 2.43 14.64 -13.73
CA ASP A 54 1.17 14.35 -14.42
C ASP A 54 1.24 13.03 -15.21
N PHE A 55 0.31 12.12 -14.92
CA PHE A 55 0.12 10.83 -15.57
C PHE A 55 -1.14 10.76 -16.46
N SER A 56 -1.77 11.90 -16.74
CA SER A 56 -2.99 11.94 -17.55
C SER A 56 -2.80 11.34 -18.95
N THR A 57 -1.58 11.37 -19.49
CA THR A 57 -1.24 10.88 -20.83
C THR A 57 -0.75 9.43 -20.91
N ILE A 58 -0.45 8.76 -19.79
CA ILE A 58 0.24 7.44 -19.85
C ILE A 58 -0.70 6.26 -20.10
N ALA A 59 -1.93 6.32 -19.60
CA ALA A 59 -2.89 5.22 -19.67
C ALA A 59 -4.10 5.64 -20.49
N PRO A 60 -4.64 4.78 -21.36
CA PRO A 60 -5.75 5.15 -22.26
C PRO A 60 -7.08 5.30 -21.53
N ASP A 61 -7.26 4.70 -20.36
CA ASP A 61 -8.53 4.65 -19.65
C ASP A 61 -8.46 5.27 -18.25
N LEU A 62 -9.63 5.67 -17.73
CA LEU A 62 -9.82 6.12 -16.34
C LEU A 62 -11.19 5.66 -15.80
N PRO A 63 -11.37 5.54 -14.47
CA PRO A 63 -12.62 5.08 -13.88
C PRO A 63 -13.69 6.19 -13.88
N GLN A 64 -14.88 5.86 -14.37
CA GLN A 64 -16.10 6.67 -14.29
C GLN A 64 -17.00 6.16 -13.16
N LEU A 65 -17.49 7.09 -12.34
CA LEU A 65 -18.46 6.85 -11.28
C LEU A 65 -19.90 6.79 -11.82
N ASP A 66 -20.64 5.79 -11.34
CA ASP A 66 -22.10 5.75 -11.30
C ASP A 66 -22.54 6.01 -9.85
N ALA A 67 -22.94 7.26 -9.57
CA ALA A 67 -23.22 7.71 -8.21
C ALA A 67 -24.47 7.06 -7.60
N GLU A 68 -25.40 6.55 -8.42
CA GLU A 68 -26.62 5.88 -7.95
C GLU A 68 -26.32 4.51 -7.33
N LYS A 69 -25.28 3.84 -7.83
CA LYS A 69 -24.83 2.54 -7.33
C LYS A 69 -23.81 2.65 -6.19
N CYS A 70 -23.21 3.82 -5.99
CA CYS A 70 -22.15 4.00 -5.01
C CYS A 70 -22.70 3.91 -3.58
N VAL A 71 -22.15 2.98 -2.79
CA VAL A 71 -22.55 2.79 -1.38
C VAL A 71 -21.64 3.50 -0.36
N GLY A 72 -20.57 4.16 -0.82
CA GLY A 72 -19.62 4.85 0.05
C GLY A 72 -18.76 3.92 0.92
N CYS A 73 -18.39 2.73 0.41
CA CYS A 73 -17.63 1.72 1.17
C CYS A 73 -16.15 2.07 1.40
N MET A 74 -15.58 3.01 0.64
CA MET A 74 -14.16 3.42 0.64
C MET A 74 -13.16 2.40 0.10
N ASP A 75 -13.59 1.24 -0.42
CA ASP A 75 -12.66 0.22 -0.93
C ASP A 75 -11.89 0.73 -2.16
N CYS A 76 -12.56 1.37 -3.11
CA CYS A 76 -11.89 1.95 -4.27
C CYS A 76 -10.83 3.00 -3.88
N VAL A 77 -11.14 3.85 -2.89
CA VAL A 77 -10.23 4.84 -2.31
C VAL A 77 -9.08 4.18 -1.58
N THR A 78 -9.30 3.05 -0.90
CA THR A 78 -8.28 2.35 -0.10
C THR A 78 -7.37 1.47 -0.95
N GLN A 79 -7.84 0.92 -2.07
CA GLN A 79 -7.05 0.03 -2.91
C GLN A 79 -6.24 0.77 -3.99
N CYS A 80 -6.56 2.03 -4.27
CA CYS A 80 -5.79 2.83 -5.23
C CYS A 80 -4.31 2.96 -4.81
N PRO A 81 -3.33 2.62 -5.67
CA PRO A 81 -1.91 2.73 -5.33
C PRO A 81 -1.38 4.17 -5.36
N ASP A 82 -1.98 5.05 -6.16
CA ASP A 82 -1.41 6.35 -6.54
C ASP A 82 -2.15 7.56 -5.97
N THR A 83 -3.06 7.37 -5.00
CA THR A 83 -3.88 8.48 -4.44
C THR A 83 -4.71 9.19 -5.52
N ALA A 84 -5.13 8.43 -6.54
CA ALA A 84 -5.83 8.97 -7.71
C ALA A 84 -7.35 8.98 -7.56
N ILE A 85 -7.92 8.18 -6.66
CA ILE A 85 -9.36 8.22 -6.37
C ILE A 85 -9.54 8.69 -4.93
N LEU A 86 -10.31 9.75 -4.75
CA LEU A 86 -10.38 10.52 -3.51
C LEU A 86 -11.84 10.78 -3.16
N ALA A 87 -12.13 10.86 -1.86
CA ALA A 87 -13.49 11.12 -1.41
C ALA A 87 -13.56 12.08 -0.24
N LYS A 88 -14.66 12.83 -0.18
CA LYS A 88 -15.07 13.69 0.93
C LYS A 88 -16.57 13.51 1.19
N VAL A 89 -17.01 13.85 2.39
CA VAL A 89 -18.44 13.98 2.70
C VAL A 89 -18.76 15.45 2.93
N VAL A 90 -19.70 15.96 2.14
CA VAL A 90 -20.19 17.35 2.22
C VAL A 90 -21.57 17.34 2.89
N PRO A 91 -21.81 18.13 3.95
CA PRO A 91 -23.14 18.23 4.58
C PRO A 91 -24.23 18.55 3.55
N ALA A 92 -25.45 18.01 3.73
CA ALA A 92 -26.53 18.14 2.76
C ALA A 92 -26.87 19.61 2.44
N THR A 93 -26.89 20.49 3.43
CA THR A 93 -27.16 21.93 3.26
C THR A 93 -26.06 22.62 2.46
N GLU A 94 -24.80 22.35 2.77
CA GLU A 94 -23.65 22.85 2.02
C GLU A 94 -23.63 22.34 0.57
N HIS A 95 -23.98 21.06 0.38
CA HIS A 95 -24.12 20.46 -0.93
C HIS A 95 -25.21 21.15 -1.75
N GLU A 96 -26.39 21.42 -1.20
CA GLU A 96 -27.46 22.13 -1.92
C GLU A 96 -27.02 23.52 -2.40
N ALA A 97 -26.32 24.27 -1.53
CA ALA A 97 -25.75 25.56 -1.89
C ALA A 97 -24.66 25.44 -2.97
N LEU A 98 -23.83 24.40 -2.89
CA LEU A 98 -22.78 24.11 -3.87
C LEU A 98 -23.36 23.75 -5.24
N ILE A 99 -24.37 22.89 -5.30
CA ILE A 99 -25.07 22.54 -6.56
C ILE A 99 -25.66 23.79 -7.21
N GLY A 100 -26.22 24.72 -6.43
CA GLY A 100 -26.70 26.01 -6.94
C GLY A 100 -25.62 26.82 -7.67
N LYS A 101 -24.38 26.81 -7.16
CA LYS A 101 -23.22 27.48 -7.77
C LYS A 101 -22.65 26.72 -8.96
N LEU A 102 -22.74 25.39 -8.97
CA LEU A 102 -22.22 24.55 -10.04
C LEU A 102 -23.08 24.59 -11.31
N LYS A 103 -24.41 24.72 -11.20
CA LYS A 103 -25.31 24.76 -12.37
C LYS A 103 -24.87 25.70 -13.51
N PRO A 104 -24.46 26.96 -13.26
CA PRO A 104 -23.98 27.85 -14.33
C PRO A 104 -22.49 27.66 -14.68
N ALA A 105 -21.74 26.86 -13.92
CA ALA A 105 -20.30 26.71 -14.08
C ALA A 105 -19.95 25.72 -15.20
N GLU A 106 -18.80 25.92 -15.84
CA GLU A 106 -18.25 24.96 -16.79
C GLU A 106 -18.02 23.60 -16.10
N HIS A 107 -18.47 22.52 -16.75
CA HIS A 107 -18.49 21.16 -16.22
C HIS A 107 -19.31 20.94 -14.93
N GLY A 108 -20.13 21.90 -14.53
CA GLY A 108 -20.93 21.85 -13.31
C GLY A 108 -21.82 20.61 -13.19
N ASP A 109 -22.49 20.22 -14.28
CA ASP A 109 -23.33 19.01 -14.32
C ASP A 109 -22.52 17.72 -14.06
N TYR A 110 -21.31 17.64 -14.63
CA TYR A 110 -20.42 16.50 -14.39
C TYR A 110 -19.99 16.43 -12.92
N ILE A 111 -19.61 17.58 -12.34
CA ILE A 111 -19.19 17.67 -10.93
C ILE A 111 -20.35 17.28 -10.01
N ALA A 112 -21.56 17.78 -10.28
CA ALA A 112 -22.77 17.42 -9.54
C ALA A 112 -23.04 15.91 -9.57
N ALA A 113 -22.79 15.25 -10.71
CA ALA A 113 -22.94 13.81 -10.85
C ALA A 113 -21.89 12.98 -10.08
N GLN A 114 -20.88 13.61 -9.47
CA GLN A 114 -19.89 12.91 -8.63
C GLN A 114 -20.31 12.78 -7.16
N PHE A 115 -21.48 13.32 -6.78
CA PHE A 115 -22.03 13.21 -5.43
C PHE A 115 -23.01 12.04 -5.34
N ALA A 116 -22.69 11.05 -4.50
CA ALA A 116 -23.56 9.93 -4.19
C ALA A 116 -24.31 10.14 -2.87
N LYS A 117 -25.61 9.88 -2.88
CA LYS A 117 -26.41 9.79 -1.65
C LYS A 117 -26.31 8.36 -1.12
N THR A 118 -25.59 8.17 -0.01
CA THR A 118 -25.33 6.83 0.54
C THR A 118 -26.10 6.60 1.83
N THR A 119 -26.49 5.35 2.11
CA THR A 119 -27.07 5.01 3.42
C THR A 119 -26.13 5.32 4.58
N LYS A 120 -24.82 5.11 4.37
CA LYS A 120 -23.80 5.27 5.39
C LYS A 120 -23.63 6.72 5.85
N TYR A 121 -23.52 7.66 4.92
CA TYR A 121 -23.21 9.07 5.22
C TYR A 121 -24.45 9.96 5.22
N PHE A 122 -25.55 9.56 4.56
CA PHE A 122 -26.78 10.35 4.52
C PHE A 122 -27.86 9.78 5.45
N ASP A 123 -28.36 8.57 5.17
CA ASP A 123 -29.56 8.04 5.84
C ASP A 123 -29.30 7.73 7.32
N VAL A 124 -28.14 7.16 7.67
CA VAL A 124 -27.80 6.78 9.05
C VAL A 124 -27.69 8.01 9.97
N PRO A 125 -26.96 9.09 9.61
CA PRO A 125 -27.00 10.34 10.36
C PRO A 125 -28.40 10.95 10.46
N ALA A 126 -29.15 11.00 9.35
CA ALA A 126 -30.52 11.53 9.32
C ALA A 126 -31.45 10.80 10.30
N ARG A 127 -31.40 9.46 10.34
CA ARG A 127 -32.16 8.64 11.31
C ARG A 127 -31.78 8.89 12.77
N LYS A 128 -30.59 9.44 13.02
CA LYS A 128 -30.10 9.83 14.36
C LYS A 128 -30.39 11.31 14.68
N GLY A 129 -31.17 12.00 13.86
CA GLY A 129 -31.46 13.43 14.04
C GLY A 129 -30.26 14.34 13.75
N LYS A 130 -29.22 13.83 13.08
CA LYS A 130 -28.09 14.61 12.59
C LYS A 130 -28.28 14.93 11.11
N GLU A 131 -27.60 15.94 10.62
CA GLU A 131 -27.57 16.23 9.19
C GLU A 131 -26.93 15.07 8.41
N GLY A 132 -27.52 14.72 7.26
CA GLY A 132 -26.93 13.78 6.31
C GLY A 132 -25.84 14.44 5.47
N GLY A 133 -24.89 13.65 4.99
CA GLY A 133 -23.82 14.11 4.11
C GLY A 133 -23.84 13.40 2.75
N MET A 134 -23.55 14.15 1.70
CA MET A 134 -23.37 13.66 0.33
C MET A 134 -21.92 13.21 0.14
N PHE A 135 -21.74 11.99 -0.38
CA PHE A 135 -20.43 11.39 -0.61
C PHE A 135 -19.89 11.83 -1.96
N PHE A 136 -18.89 12.71 -1.96
CA PHE A 136 -18.23 13.22 -3.16
C PHE A 136 -17.03 12.35 -3.48
N LEU A 137 -17.06 11.63 -4.60
CA LEU A 137 -15.97 10.75 -5.05
C LEU A 137 -15.45 11.24 -6.39
N ILE A 138 -14.15 11.53 -6.45
CA ILE A 138 -13.50 12.03 -7.67
C ILE A 138 -12.32 11.15 -8.05
N THR A 139 -11.95 11.23 -9.33
CA THR A 139 -10.70 10.67 -9.84
C THR A 139 -9.81 11.82 -10.30
N ASP A 140 -8.63 11.96 -9.71
CA ASP A 140 -7.57 12.87 -10.16
C ASP A 140 -6.89 12.28 -11.40
N PRO A 141 -7.12 12.88 -12.59
CA PRO A 141 -6.58 12.35 -13.84
C PRO A 141 -5.06 12.49 -13.92
N SER A 142 -4.46 13.40 -13.15
CA SER A 142 -3.00 13.59 -13.10
C SER A 142 -2.28 12.49 -12.32
N LYS A 143 -3.00 11.74 -11.47
CA LYS A 143 -2.45 10.63 -10.69
C LYS A 143 -2.92 9.27 -11.19
N CYS A 144 -4.08 9.23 -11.85
CA CYS A 144 -4.65 7.98 -12.33
C CYS A 144 -3.83 7.36 -13.46
N LYS A 145 -3.27 6.17 -13.19
CA LYS A 145 -2.57 5.35 -14.17
C LYS A 145 -3.44 4.32 -14.88
N GLY A 146 -4.77 4.37 -14.71
CA GLY A 146 -5.68 3.49 -15.44
C GLY A 146 -5.62 2.00 -15.05
N CYS A 147 -5.07 1.64 -13.89
CA CYS A 147 -4.87 0.24 -13.50
C CYS A 147 -6.15 -0.59 -13.26
N GLY A 148 -7.31 0.03 -13.07
CA GLY A 148 -8.56 -0.69 -12.83
C GLY A 148 -8.75 -1.26 -11.41
N GLU A 149 -7.77 -1.19 -10.50
CA GLU A 149 -7.91 -1.69 -9.12
C GLU A 149 -9.13 -1.14 -8.38
N CYS A 150 -9.45 0.15 -8.59
CA CYS A 150 -10.62 0.78 -7.98
C CYS A 150 -11.95 0.16 -8.47
N VAL A 151 -12.00 -0.27 -9.73
CA VAL A 151 -13.15 -0.97 -10.34
C VAL A 151 -13.24 -2.38 -9.77
N THR A 152 -12.13 -3.13 -9.77
CA THR A 152 -12.06 -4.47 -9.14
C THR A 152 -12.45 -4.44 -7.67
N ALA A 153 -12.02 -3.42 -6.93
CA ALA A 153 -12.36 -3.23 -5.52
C ALA A 153 -13.84 -2.87 -5.31
N CYS A 154 -14.46 -2.17 -6.27
CA CYS A 154 -15.89 -1.87 -6.24
C CYS A 154 -16.74 -3.14 -6.33
N GLY A 155 -16.26 -4.14 -7.08
CA GLY A 155 -16.86 -5.48 -7.15
C GLY A 155 -18.34 -5.43 -7.54
N ASP A 156 -19.17 -6.18 -6.82
CA ASP A 156 -20.60 -6.35 -7.12
C ASP A 156 -21.43 -5.07 -6.95
N HIS A 157 -20.85 -3.99 -6.40
CA HIS A 157 -21.52 -2.68 -6.41
C HIS A 157 -21.62 -2.09 -7.81
N ASP A 158 -20.66 -2.40 -8.71
CA ASP A 158 -20.64 -1.95 -10.11
C ASP A 158 -20.81 -0.41 -10.26
N ALA A 159 -20.30 0.35 -9.29
CA ALA A 159 -20.38 1.81 -9.25
C ALA A 159 -19.21 2.49 -9.98
N LEU A 160 -18.22 1.73 -10.46
CA LEU A 160 -17.09 2.24 -11.21
C LEU A 160 -16.88 1.38 -12.45
N LYS A 161 -16.59 2.01 -13.59
CA LYS A 161 -16.20 1.34 -14.84
C LYS A 161 -15.07 2.08 -15.53
N MET A 162 -14.17 1.36 -16.19
CA MET A 162 -13.13 2.00 -17.00
C MET A 162 -13.73 2.56 -18.29
N ILE A 163 -13.38 3.80 -18.62
CA ILE A 163 -13.76 4.46 -19.88
C ILE A 163 -12.52 5.06 -20.56
N PRO A 164 -12.51 5.19 -21.89
CA PRO A 164 -11.43 5.86 -22.61
C PRO A 164 -11.28 7.32 -22.19
N LYS A 165 -10.03 7.78 -22.09
CA LYS A 165 -9.67 9.18 -21.91
C LYS A 165 -9.91 9.95 -23.20
N THR A 166 -10.51 11.12 -23.06
CA THR A 166 -10.67 12.11 -24.13
C THR A 166 -10.32 13.48 -23.57
N ASP A 167 -9.94 14.43 -24.42
CA ASP A 167 -9.67 15.80 -23.94
C ASP A 167 -10.88 16.39 -23.21
N ALA A 168 -12.09 16.08 -23.69
CA ALA A 168 -13.34 16.50 -23.08
C ALA A 168 -13.54 15.94 -21.66
N ASN A 169 -13.33 14.64 -21.45
CA ASN A 169 -13.48 14.08 -20.10
C ASN A 169 -12.30 14.44 -19.18
N LEU A 170 -11.09 14.60 -19.70
CA LEU A 170 -9.96 15.05 -18.88
C LEU A 170 -10.20 16.44 -18.29
N ALA A 171 -10.81 17.37 -19.04
CA ALA A 171 -11.21 18.68 -18.54
C ALA A 171 -12.23 18.58 -17.40
N GLN A 172 -13.25 17.72 -17.55
CA GLN A 172 -14.26 17.44 -16.52
C GLN A 172 -13.64 16.91 -15.22
N TYR A 173 -12.73 15.93 -15.32
CA TYR A 173 -12.08 15.31 -14.16
C TYR A 173 -11.13 16.30 -13.45
N ARG A 174 -10.42 17.15 -14.21
CA ARG A 174 -9.61 18.25 -13.64
C ARG A 174 -10.48 19.25 -12.88
N ALA A 175 -11.64 19.62 -13.41
CA ALA A 175 -12.57 20.53 -12.73
C ALA A 175 -13.09 19.95 -11.40
N ALA A 176 -13.52 18.68 -11.39
CA ALA A 176 -13.93 17.99 -10.15
C ALA A 176 -12.79 17.88 -9.13
N THR A 177 -11.56 17.64 -9.61
CA THR A 177 -10.36 17.60 -8.76
C THR A 177 -10.02 18.96 -8.17
N SER A 178 -10.20 20.06 -8.92
CA SER A 178 -10.02 21.42 -8.40
C SER A 178 -10.99 21.69 -7.25
N LEU A 179 -12.29 21.43 -7.47
CA LEU A 179 -13.29 21.58 -6.42
C LEU A 179 -12.98 20.73 -5.19
N PHE A 180 -12.56 19.48 -5.36
CA PHE A 180 -12.17 18.62 -4.25
C PHE A 180 -11.08 19.26 -3.37
N ARG A 181 -10.10 19.91 -3.98
CA ARG A 181 -8.98 20.57 -3.28
C ARG A 181 -9.44 21.84 -2.56
N GLU A 182 -10.43 22.56 -3.10
CA GLU A 182 -11.01 23.77 -2.50
C GLU A 182 -11.97 23.48 -1.35
N LEU A 183 -12.69 22.35 -1.40
CA LEU A 183 -13.61 21.97 -0.34
C LEU A 183 -12.88 21.75 1.00
N PRO A 184 -13.52 22.05 2.14
CA PRO A 184 -12.95 21.72 3.44
C PRO A 184 -12.80 20.20 3.64
N ASP A 185 -12.10 19.81 4.71
CA ASP A 185 -12.03 18.40 5.11
C ASP A 185 -13.38 17.88 5.60
N THR A 186 -13.59 16.57 5.43
CA THR A 186 -14.80 15.90 5.93
C THR A 186 -14.94 16.10 7.43
N ALA A 187 -16.11 16.59 7.86
CA ALA A 187 -16.40 16.78 9.27
C ALA A 187 -16.32 15.45 10.05
N ARG A 188 -15.86 15.54 11.31
CA ARG A 188 -15.62 14.36 12.18
C ARG A 188 -16.83 13.46 12.34
N ASP A 189 -18.04 14.04 12.31
CA ASP A 189 -19.32 13.36 12.47
C ASP A 189 -19.63 12.34 11.37
N TYR A 190 -19.02 12.48 10.19
CA TYR A 190 -19.19 11.56 9.06
C TYR A 190 -18.12 10.46 9.01
N ILE A 191 -17.09 10.51 9.88
CA ILE A 191 -15.99 9.55 9.90
C ILE A 191 -16.30 8.46 10.92
N GLN A 192 -16.46 7.21 10.47
CA GLN A 192 -16.80 6.10 11.36
C GLN A 192 -15.55 5.33 11.82
N ASP A 193 -15.27 5.34 13.13
CA ASP A 193 -14.07 4.69 13.69
C ASP A 193 -14.04 3.16 13.50
N LYS A 194 -15.20 2.55 13.26
CA LYS A 194 -15.31 1.11 12.97
C LYS A 194 -15.04 0.76 11.50
N VAL A 195 -15.10 1.75 10.61
CA VAL A 195 -14.81 1.60 9.18
C VAL A 195 -13.49 2.29 8.90
N LEU A 196 -12.40 1.56 9.06
CA LEU A 196 -11.05 2.13 9.07
C LEU A 196 -10.67 2.80 7.73
N GLY A 197 -11.34 2.46 6.62
CA GLY A 197 -11.20 3.19 5.35
C GLY A 197 -11.60 4.68 5.42
N ASP A 198 -12.48 5.06 6.35
CA ASP A 198 -12.98 6.44 6.49
C ASP A 198 -11.90 7.42 6.96
N MET A 199 -10.77 6.91 7.45
CA MET A 199 -9.60 7.73 7.74
C MET A 199 -9.19 8.55 6.51
N MET A 200 -9.33 7.98 5.31
CA MET A 200 -8.98 8.62 4.03
C MET A 200 -9.93 9.75 3.60
N LEU A 201 -11.02 10.01 4.35
CA LEU A 201 -11.90 11.16 4.10
C LEU A 201 -11.30 12.50 4.56
N LYS A 202 -10.16 12.46 5.28
CA LYS A 202 -9.40 13.64 5.69
C LYS A 202 -8.18 13.82 4.79
N ASN A 203 -8.03 15.00 4.19
CA ASN A 203 -6.86 15.33 3.38
C ASN A 203 -5.57 15.25 4.18
N ALA A 204 -5.61 15.55 5.48
CA ALA A 204 -4.46 15.45 6.37
C ALA A 204 -3.86 14.04 6.46
N THR A 205 -4.58 13.00 6.02
CA THR A 205 -4.07 11.61 6.00
C THR A 205 -3.41 11.20 4.69
N HIS A 206 -3.53 12.02 3.63
CA HIS A 206 -2.96 11.74 2.32
C HIS A 206 -1.48 12.13 2.27
N LEU A 207 -0.67 11.51 3.14
CA LEU A 207 0.78 11.73 3.18
C LEU A 207 1.54 11.04 2.04
N TYR A 208 0.85 10.22 1.26
CA TYR A 208 1.33 9.75 -0.04
C TYR A 208 0.58 10.52 -1.13
N CYS A 209 1.24 11.40 -1.85
CA CYS A 209 0.57 12.32 -2.79
C CYS A 209 0.39 11.79 -4.21
N GLY A 210 0.78 10.54 -4.46
CA GLY A 210 0.89 10.00 -5.82
C GLY A 210 2.10 10.57 -6.58
N GLY A 211 2.15 10.33 -7.90
CA GLY A 211 3.29 10.73 -8.74
C GLY A 211 4.49 9.77 -8.70
N ALA A 212 4.36 8.66 -7.98
CA ALA A 212 5.38 7.62 -7.91
C ALA A 212 5.55 6.93 -9.27
N SER A 213 6.77 6.53 -9.64
CA SER A 213 7.03 5.74 -10.86
C SER A 213 6.63 4.25 -10.72
N SER A 214 5.72 3.91 -9.81
CA SER A 214 5.30 2.52 -9.58
C SER A 214 4.50 2.00 -10.77
N CYS A 215 4.50 0.69 -10.98
CA CYS A 215 3.66 0.04 -11.98
C CYS A 215 2.16 0.33 -11.74
N MET A 216 1.36 0.21 -12.80
CA MET A 216 -0.09 0.21 -12.69
C MET A 216 -0.53 -0.92 -11.75
N GLY A 217 -1.35 -0.60 -10.74
CA GLY A 217 -1.85 -1.59 -9.78
C GLY A 217 -0.87 -2.01 -8.69
N CYS A 218 0.30 -1.36 -8.57
CA CYS A 218 1.38 -1.79 -7.67
C CYS A 218 0.91 -2.01 -6.21
N GLY A 219 1.04 -3.25 -5.73
CA GLY A 219 0.65 -3.61 -4.36
C GLY A 219 1.50 -2.93 -3.28
N GLU A 220 2.79 -2.65 -3.55
CA GLU A 220 3.68 -1.96 -2.61
C GLU A 220 3.18 -0.53 -2.33
N ALA A 221 2.83 0.21 -3.38
CA ALA A 221 2.36 1.59 -3.26
C ALA A 221 1.06 1.68 -2.45
N THR A 222 0.12 0.73 -2.66
CA THR A 222 -1.09 0.63 -1.85
C THR A 222 -0.77 0.39 -0.38
N ALA A 223 0.12 -0.56 -0.06
CA ALA A 223 0.50 -0.86 1.33
C ALA A 223 1.14 0.34 2.03
N ILE A 224 2.06 1.02 1.35
CA ILE A 224 2.75 2.22 1.85
C ILE A 224 1.74 3.35 2.10
N ARG A 225 0.84 3.61 1.17
CA ARG A 225 -0.19 4.64 1.32
C ARG A 225 -1.13 4.34 2.49
N MET A 226 -1.53 3.08 2.66
CA MET A 226 -2.34 2.65 3.79
C MET A 226 -1.57 2.82 5.11
N LEU A 227 -0.29 2.44 5.19
CA LEU A 227 0.55 2.68 6.37
C LEU A 227 0.57 4.16 6.77
N LEU A 228 0.84 5.03 5.80
CA LEU A 228 0.92 6.48 6.00
C LEU A 228 -0.42 7.05 6.47
N THR A 229 -1.53 6.60 5.87
CA THR A 229 -2.89 6.99 6.28
C THR A 229 -3.18 6.57 7.72
N GLY A 230 -2.96 5.30 8.07
CA GLY A 230 -3.26 4.78 9.40
C GLY A 230 -2.43 5.44 10.50
N THR A 231 -1.15 5.71 10.22
CA THR A 231 -0.25 6.37 11.17
C THR A 231 -0.61 7.84 11.35
N SER A 232 -0.82 8.58 10.26
CA SER A 232 -1.14 10.01 10.32
C SER A 232 -2.52 10.32 10.88
N TYR A 233 -3.50 9.44 10.65
CA TYR A 233 -4.82 9.58 11.26
C TYR A 233 -4.77 9.51 12.79
N ALA A 234 -3.96 8.60 13.34
CA ALA A 234 -3.85 8.40 14.77
C ALA A 234 -2.91 9.42 15.46
N TYR A 235 -1.82 9.82 14.79
CA TYR A 235 -0.74 10.58 15.43
C TYR A 235 -0.47 11.96 14.81
N GLY A 236 -1.13 12.32 13.70
CA GLY A 236 -0.93 13.57 12.98
C GLY A 236 0.09 13.47 11.85
N ALA A 237 0.12 14.47 10.96
CA ALA A 237 0.94 14.47 9.75
C ALA A 237 2.46 14.47 10.03
N ASP A 238 2.89 15.19 11.07
CA ASP A 238 4.30 15.35 11.44
C ASP A 238 4.80 14.27 12.40
N SER A 239 4.06 13.16 12.53
CA SER A 239 4.29 12.16 13.58
C SER A 239 5.32 11.09 13.22
N MET A 240 5.75 10.99 11.96
CA MET A 240 6.53 9.85 11.50
C MET A 240 7.68 10.21 10.56
N GLY A 241 8.60 9.26 10.40
CA GLY A 241 9.65 9.30 9.38
C GLY A 241 10.03 7.89 8.93
N ILE A 242 10.71 7.82 7.78
CA ILE A 242 10.97 6.56 7.07
C ILE A 242 12.46 6.40 6.75
N VAL A 243 12.98 5.20 7.02
CA VAL A 243 14.27 4.70 6.50
C VAL A 243 14.00 3.53 5.55
N ALA A 244 14.28 3.70 4.27
CA ALA A 244 13.99 2.71 3.25
C ALA A 244 15.23 1.92 2.85
N ALA A 245 15.07 0.60 2.67
CA ALA A 245 16.03 -0.26 1.99
C ALA A 245 15.82 -0.18 0.48
N THR A 246 16.92 -0.18 -0.27
CA THR A 246 16.90 -0.12 -1.73
C THR A 246 16.04 -1.26 -2.33
N GLY A 247 15.16 -0.92 -3.27
CA GLY A 247 14.22 -1.84 -3.90
C GLY A 247 13.18 -1.07 -4.74
N CYS A 248 12.07 -1.72 -5.11
CA CYS A 248 11.00 -1.03 -5.85
C CYS A 248 10.52 0.22 -5.12
N ASN A 249 10.24 0.11 -3.81
CA ASN A 249 9.84 1.23 -2.95
C ASN A 249 10.75 2.48 -3.03
N THR A 250 12.06 2.31 -3.17
CA THR A 250 13.00 3.44 -3.34
C THR A 250 13.04 3.90 -4.79
N VAL A 251 12.97 3.00 -5.76
CA VAL A 251 12.98 3.39 -7.18
C VAL A 251 11.74 4.22 -7.51
N PHE A 252 10.53 3.75 -7.24
CA PHE A 252 9.35 4.56 -7.50
C PHE A 252 9.17 5.72 -6.51
N GLY A 253 9.77 5.61 -5.33
CA GLY A 253 9.63 6.57 -4.24
C GLY A 253 10.64 7.71 -4.24
N SER A 254 11.76 7.58 -4.96
CA SER A 254 12.83 8.57 -4.94
C SER A 254 13.61 8.65 -6.26
N THR A 255 12.98 8.37 -7.41
CA THR A 255 13.57 8.72 -8.71
C THR A 255 13.52 10.24 -8.86
N TYR A 256 14.68 10.88 -8.75
CA TYR A 256 14.81 12.33 -8.84
C TYR A 256 14.19 12.86 -10.15
N PRO A 257 13.43 13.96 -10.11
CA PRO A 257 13.14 14.86 -8.98
C PRO A 257 11.85 14.54 -8.20
N TYR A 258 11.29 13.33 -8.35
CA TYR A 258 9.96 12.99 -7.83
C TYR A 258 10.01 12.08 -6.59
N ASN A 259 9.22 12.47 -5.58
CA ASN A 259 8.99 11.69 -4.37
C ASN A 259 7.51 11.80 -3.93
N PRO A 260 6.79 10.68 -3.71
CA PRO A 260 5.40 10.70 -3.26
C PRO A 260 5.22 10.94 -1.75
N TYR A 261 6.30 10.85 -0.96
CA TYR A 261 6.24 10.93 0.51
C TYR A 261 6.19 12.37 1.00
N ARG A 262 5.15 12.73 1.75
CA ARG A 262 5.03 14.00 2.49
C ARG A 262 5.61 13.95 3.92
N VAL A 263 6.44 12.95 4.19
CA VAL A 263 7.11 12.74 5.49
C VAL A 263 8.63 12.71 5.28
N PRO A 264 9.44 12.99 6.32
CA PRO A 264 10.88 12.75 6.26
C PRO A 264 11.17 11.31 5.84
N TRP A 265 11.93 11.16 4.76
CA TRP A 265 12.24 9.88 4.15
C TRP A 265 13.71 9.86 3.75
N THR A 266 14.38 8.73 3.97
CA THR A 266 15.76 8.53 3.53
C THR A 266 15.97 7.10 3.05
N ASN A 267 16.84 6.93 2.06
CA ASN A 267 17.39 5.64 1.67
C ASN A 267 18.91 5.69 1.87
N SER A 268 19.45 4.65 2.51
CA SER A 268 20.89 4.45 2.61
C SER A 268 21.33 3.42 1.55
N LEU A 269 21.35 2.15 1.90
CA LEU A 269 21.71 1.05 0.99
C LEU A 269 20.67 -0.07 1.07
N PHE A 270 20.91 -1.15 0.33
CA PHE A 270 20.01 -2.29 0.24
C PHE A 270 19.97 -3.09 1.55
N GLU A 271 21.11 -3.25 2.18
CA GLU A 271 21.39 -4.20 3.26
C GLU A 271 21.24 -3.64 4.67
N ASN A 272 21.22 -2.31 4.83
CA ASN A 272 21.49 -1.69 6.12
C ASN A 272 20.35 -0.82 6.69
N ALA A 273 19.18 -0.74 6.03
CA ALA A 273 18.10 0.15 6.48
C ALA A 273 17.69 -0.06 7.96
N PRO A 274 17.55 -1.29 8.50
CA PRO A 274 17.30 -1.49 9.93
C PRO A 274 18.41 -0.92 10.83
N ALA A 275 19.68 -1.07 10.44
CA ALA A 275 20.82 -0.54 11.21
C ALA A 275 20.86 1.00 11.17
N VAL A 276 20.56 1.60 10.02
CA VAL A 276 20.45 3.06 9.89
C VAL A 276 19.29 3.59 10.75
N ALA A 277 18.16 2.89 10.78
CA ALA A 277 17.03 3.27 11.63
C ALA A 277 17.37 3.23 13.12
N MET A 278 18.19 2.28 13.58
CA MET A 278 18.71 2.30 14.96
C MET A 278 19.50 3.59 15.25
N GLY A 279 20.35 4.03 14.32
CA GLY A 279 21.06 5.30 14.44
C GLY A 279 20.13 6.51 14.50
N VAL A 280 19.12 6.55 13.62
CA VAL A 280 18.10 7.61 13.60
C VAL A 280 17.31 7.63 14.90
N ARG A 281 16.82 6.48 15.37
CA ARG A 281 16.06 6.33 16.61
C ARG A 281 16.87 6.82 17.81
N ALA A 282 18.14 6.42 17.92
CA ALA A 282 19.02 6.88 18.98
C ALA A 282 19.19 8.41 18.98
N MET A 283 19.28 9.03 17.80
CA MET A 283 19.38 10.49 17.72
C MET A 283 18.06 11.19 18.04
N TRP A 284 16.93 10.66 17.57
CA TRP A 284 15.60 11.19 17.89
C TRP A 284 15.33 11.12 19.39
N ASP A 285 15.71 10.04 20.06
CA ASP A 285 15.56 9.88 21.51
C ASP A 285 16.38 10.93 22.28
N ARG A 286 17.63 11.18 21.86
CA ARG A 286 18.48 12.24 22.43
C ARG A 286 17.89 13.63 22.25
N ARG A 287 17.10 13.85 21.20
CA ARG A 287 16.37 15.11 20.93
C ARG A 287 14.99 15.16 21.60
N GLY A 288 14.60 14.14 22.36
CA GLY A 288 13.29 14.08 23.03
C GLY A 288 12.13 13.73 22.10
N MET A 289 12.37 13.23 20.89
CA MET A 289 11.35 12.90 19.87
C MET A 289 10.88 11.45 19.98
N LYS A 290 10.71 10.92 21.19
CA LYS A 290 10.37 9.50 21.45
C LYS A 290 8.99 9.13 20.94
N GLU A 291 8.08 10.10 20.88
CA GLU A 291 6.72 9.97 20.38
C GLU A 291 6.64 9.81 18.85
N LYS A 292 7.70 10.17 18.10
CA LYS A 292 7.71 10.04 16.64
C LYS A 292 7.82 8.57 16.23
N ARG A 293 6.99 8.17 15.27
CA ARG A 293 6.95 6.81 14.70
C ARG A 293 8.03 6.66 13.63
N LEU A 294 9.04 5.85 13.91
CA LEU A 294 10.08 5.54 12.93
C LEU A 294 9.77 4.22 12.25
N TRP A 295 9.59 4.27 10.92
CA TRP A 295 9.31 3.11 10.09
C TRP A 295 10.50 2.78 9.19
N VAL A 296 10.79 1.49 9.06
CA VAL A 296 11.70 0.93 8.06
C VAL A 296 10.85 0.33 6.96
N LEU A 297 11.15 0.67 5.70
CA LEU A 297 10.52 0.05 4.53
C LEU A 297 11.54 -0.85 3.83
N GLY A 298 11.11 -2.01 3.34
CA GLY A 298 11.94 -2.81 2.45
C GLY A 298 11.17 -3.96 1.82
N GLY A 299 11.61 -4.35 0.62
CA GLY A 299 11.10 -5.54 -0.05
C GLY A 299 11.57 -6.83 0.62
N ASP A 300 11.03 -7.96 0.20
CA ASP A 300 11.44 -9.27 0.72
C ASP A 300 12.94 -9.55 0.52
N GLY A 301 13.55 -9.14 -0.59
CA GLY A 301 15.00 -9.29 -0.77
C GLY A 301 15.86 -8.50 0.21
N ALA A 302 15.42 -7.31 0.63
CA ALA A 302 16.12 -6.55 1.65
C ALA A 302 15.98 -7.22 3.02
N MET A 303 14.78 -7.70 3.33
CA MET A 303 14.41 -8.06 4.70
C MET A 303 14.57 -9.54 5.01
N LEU A 304 14.52 -10.43 4.01
CA LEU A 304 14.70 -11.87 4.18
C LEU A 304 16.08 -12.38 3.72
N ASP A 305 16.76 -11.63 2.84
CA ASP A 305 18.07 -12.01 2.31
C ASP A 305 19.19 -11.10 2.83
N ILE A 306 19.62 -10.12 2.03
CA ILE A 306 20.87 -9.39 2.26
C ILE A 306 20.89 -8.60 3.58
N GLY A 307 19.75 -8.01 3.98
CA GLY A 307 19.60 -7.21 5.18
C GLY A 307 19.01 -7.98 6.37
N PHE A 308 18.78 -9.28 6.25
CA PHE A 308 18.14 -10.07 7.31
C PHE A 308 18.93 -10.03 8.62
N GLN A 309 20.27 -10.02 8.57
CA GLN A 309 21.09 -9.89 9.78
C GLN A 309 20.88 -8.54 10.49
N ALA A 310 20.72 -7.45 9.72
CA ALA A 310 20.49 -6.13 10.26
C ALA A 310 19.08 -6.02 10.85
N LEU A 311 18.09 -6.60 10.16
CA LEU A 311 16.73 -6.73 10.67
C LEU A 311 16.72 -7.50 11.99
N SER A 312 17.28 -8.71 12.01
CA SER A 312 17.36 -9.56 13.21
C SER A 312 18.06 -8.85 14.38
N ARG A 313 19.15 -8.12 14.11
CA ARG A 313 19.82 -7.30 15.12
C ARG A 313 18.94 -6.16 15.66
N MET A 314 18.18 -5.50 14.77
CA MET A 314 17.25 -4.44 15.16
C MET A 314 16.12 -4.98 16.02
N LEU A 315 15.56 -6.15 15.69
CA LEU A 315 14.54 -6.82 16.49
C LEU A 315 15.02 -7.17 17.90
N MET A 316 16.30 -7.52 18.05
CA MET A 316 16.93 -7.75 19.37
C MET A 316 17.29 -6.48 20.14
N SER A 317 17.10 -5.28 19.56
CA SER A 317 17.57 -4.04 20.18
C SER A 317 16.64 -3.48 21.26
N GLY A 318 15.37 -3.89 21.28
CA GLY A 318 14.32 -3.28 22.10
C GLY A 318 13.96 -1.85 21.70
N MET A 319 14.56 -1.30 20.64
CA MET A 319 14.28 0.07 20.19
C MET A 319 12.89 0.15 19.56
N ASP A 320 12.18 1.25 19.83
CA ASP A 320 10.86 1.52 19.26
C ASP A 320 10.96 1.90 17.76
N ILE A 321 11.10 0.86 16.93
CA ILE A 321 11.29 0.94 15.48
C ILE A 321 10.36 -0.09 14.83
N LYS A 322 9.63 0.37 13.80
CA LYS A 322 8.67 -0.46 13.06
C LYS A 322 9.23 -0.84 11.71
N VAL A 323 8.85 -1.99 11.19
CA VAL A 323 9.26 -2.45 9.85
C VAL A 323 8.02 -2.81 9.07
N LEU A 324 7.87 -2.24 7.87
CA LEU A 324 6.93 -2.70 6.86
C LEU A 324 7.71 -3.47 5.80
N VAL A 325 7.48 -4.78 5.72
CA VAL A 325 8.06 -5.63 4.69
C VAL A 325 7.08 -5.78 3.55
N LEU A 326 7.50 -5.38 2.36
CA LEU A 326 6.74 -5.43 1.13
C LEU A 326 7.10 -6.74 0.41
N ASP A 327 6.33 -7.79 0.68
CA ASP A 327 6.66 -9.15 0.26
C ASP A 327 6.06 -9.42 -1.13
N THR A 328 6.85 -9.12 -2.17
CA THR A 328 6.51 -9.43 -3.56
C THR A 328 7.00 -10.81 -3.97
N GLN A 329 7.71 -11.52 -3.09
CA GLN A 329 8.09 -12.92 -3.31
C GLN A 329 9.12 -13.12 -4.44
N VAL A 330 9.81 -12.05 -4.81
CA VAL A 330 10.88 -11.96 -5.81
C VAL A 330 11.64 -10.64 -5.62
N TYR A 331 12.83 -10.51 -6.20
CA TYR A 331 13.45 -9.20 -6.34
C TYR A 331 12.83 -8.45 -7.53
N SER A 332 11.69 -7.79 -7.29
CA SER A 332 10.93 -7.12 -8.35
C SER A 332 11.76 -6.08 -9.12
N ASN A 333 12.50 -5.23 -8.41
CA ASN A 333 13.22 -4.11 -9.04
C ASN A 333 14.30 -4.55 -10.04
N THR A 334 14.98 -5.66 -9.75
CA THR A 334 16.08 -6.19 -10.58
C THR A 334 15.57 -7.15 -11.65
N GLY A 335 14.25 -7.24 -11.84
CA GLY A 335 13.57 -7.99 -12.87
C GLY A 335 13.26 -9.43 -12.49
N GLY A 336 12.87 -9.71 -11.24
CA GLY A 336 12.25 -10.97 -10.86
C GLY A 336 13.21 -12.11 -10.51
N GLN A 337 14.34 -11.83 -9.87
CA GLN A 337 15.19 -12.87 -9.30
C GLN A 337 14.47 -13.57 -8.15
N ALA A 338 14.71 -14.87 -8.00
CA ALA A 338 14.27 -15.60 -6.83
C ALA A 338 14.87 -15.00 -5.56
N SER A 339 14.04 -14.84 -4.54
CA SER A 339 14.41 -14.48 -3.18
C SER A 339 14.14 -15.66 -2.24
N THR A 340 14.58 -15.59 -0.99
CA THR A 340 14.21 -16.65 -0.04
C THR A 340 12.70 -16.65 0.29
N SER A 341 11.97 -15.57 0.02
CA SER A 341 10.51 -15.53 0.17
C SER A 341 9.77 -16.16 -1.04
N SER A 342 10.41 -16.33 -2.20
CA SER A 342 9.82 -17.04 -3.34
C SER A 342 9.34 -18.44 -2.95
N PHE A 343 8.20 -18.86 -3.48
CA PHE A 343 7.62 -20.17 -3.19
C PHE A 343 8.45 -21.32 -3.75
N LEU A 344 8.31 -22.50 -3.15
CA LEU A 344 8.76 -23.74 -3.79
C LEU A 344 8.08 -23.86 -5.17
N SER A 345 8.84 -24.28 -6.18
CA SER A 345 8.36 -24.40 -7.57
C SER A 345 7.91 -23.10 -8.24
N GLN A 346 8.29 -21.94 -7.70
CA GLN A 346 8.07 -20.68 -8.40
C GLN A 346 9.09 -20.52 -9.54
N ASP A 347 8.63 -20.15 -10.75
CA ASP A 347 9.50 -19.74 -11.85
C ASP A 347 9.98 -18.30 -11.62
N ALA A 348 11.30 -18.10 -11.60
CA ALA A 348 11.93 -16.79 -11.41
C ALA A 348 13.36 -16.81 -11.99
N LYS A 349 13.98 -15.63 -12.19
CA LYS A 349 15.41 -15.60 -12.58
C LYS A 349 16.25 -16.25 -11.48
N MET A 350 17.28 -17.00 -11.88
CA MET A 350 18.09 -17.87 -11.00
C MET A 350 17.37 -19.10 -10.42
N SER A 351 16.08 -19.28 -10.73
CA SER A 351 15.30 -20.46 -10.37
C SER A 351 14.31 -20.79 -11.49
N ALA A 352 14.82 -20.85 -12.72
CA ALA A 352 13.98 -20.97 -13.90
C ALA A 352 13.37 -22.37 -14.02
N TYR A 353 12.13 -22.43 -14.50
CA TYR A 353 11.50 -23.68 -14.90
C TYR A 353 12.12 -24.23 -16.19
N GLY A 354 12.57 -25.48 -16.14
CA GLY A 354 13.18 -26.23 -17.23
C GLY A 354 13.04 -27.74 -17.03
N LYS A 355 13.79 -28.52 -17.82
CA LYS A 355 13.69 -30.00 -17.79
C LYS A 355 14.29 -30.62 -16.52
N SER A 356 15.36 -30.04 -15.98
CA SER A 356 16.07 -30.53 -14.79
C SER A 356 15.57 -29.91 -13.49
N LEU A 357 15.21 -28.63 -13.52
CA LEU A 357 14.71 -27.85 -12.39
C LEU A 357 13.33 -27.31 -12.73
N GLN A 358 12.37 -27.45 -11.82
CA GLN A 358 10.98 -27.02 -12.04
C GLN A 358 10.68 -25.85 -11.10
N GLY A 359 11.39 -24.74 -11.31
CA GLY A 359 11.34 -23.57 -10.44
C GLY A 359 12.28 -23.67 -9.23
N LYS A 360 12.08 -22.77 -8.26
CA LYS A 360 12.83 -22.74 -6.99
C LYS A 360 12.71 -24.07 -6.23
N THR A 361 13.81 -24.54 -5.65
CA THR A 361 13.88 -25.84 -4.96
C THR A 361 13.87 -25.69 -3.44
N GLU A 362 14.29 -24.55 -2.92
CA GLU A 362 14.26 -24.21 -1.51
C GLU A 362 12.84 -23.82 -1.07
N ARG A 363 12.49 -24.21 0.16
CA ARG A 363 11.24 -23.75 0.78
C ARG A 363 11.25 -22.22 0.94
N ARG A 364 10.06 -21.65 1.03
CA ARG A 364 9.90 -20.24 1.40
C ARG A 364 10.42 -20.02 2.82
N LYS A 365 11.19 -18.96 3.03
CA LYS A 365 11.53 -18.45 4.35
C LYS A 365 10.36 -17.64 4.89
N GLU A 366 9.75 -18.13 5.96
CA GLU A 366 8.57 -17.49 6.58
C GLU A 366 9.00 -16.41 7.56
N LEU A 367 9.00 -15.14 7.13
CA LEU A 367 9.50 -14.05 7.97
C LEU A 367 8.68 -13.84 9.24
N ALA A 368 7.35 -13.89 9.18
CA ALA A 368 6.52 -13.64 10.35
C ALA A 368 6.75 -14.71 11.46
N PRO A 369 6.77 -16.03 11.16
CA PRO A 369 7.20 -17.05 12.12
C PRO A 369 8.61 -16.85 12.68
N ILE A 370 9.57 -16.40 11.87
CA ILE A 370 10.93 -16.13 12.35
C ILE A 370 10.93 -14.90 13.29
N ALA A 371 10.25 -13.83 12.89
CA ALA A 371 10.19 -12.58 13.64
C ALA A 371 9.50 -12.76 15.00
N MET A 372 8.46 -13.58 15.10
CA MET A 372 7.74 -13.80 16.36
C MET A 372 8.52 -14.68 17.37
N MET A 373 9.61 -15.31 16.94
CA MET A 373 10.56 -16.01 17.82
C MET A 373 11.60 -15.07 18.44
N HIS A 374 11.72 -13.84 17.94
CA HIS A 374 12.47 -12.82 18.66
C HIS A 374 11.71 -12.41 19.94
N PRO A 375 12.40 -12.18 21.06
CA PRO A 375 11.77 -11.73 22.29
C PRO A 375 11.19 -10.33 22.12
N ASP A 376 10.00 -10.10 22.67
CA ASP A 376 9.36 -8.79 22.75
C ASP A 376 9.24 -8.05 21.42
N VAL A 377 8.85 -8.76 20.35
CA VAL A 377 8.54 -8.19 19.04
C VAL A 377 7.07 -8.36 18.70
N TYR A 378 6.38 -7.25 18.37
CA TYR A 378 5.07 -7.33 17.74
C TYR A 378 5.20 -7.76 16.29
N VAL A 379 4.43 -8.76 15.85
CA VAL A 379 4.47 -9.25 14.47
C VAL A 379 3.07 -9.28 13.87
N ALA A 380 2.94 -8.86 12.62
CA ALA A 380 1.73 -9.09 11.84
C ALA A 380 2.08 -9.53 10.41
N GLN A 381 1.24 -10.39 9.83
CA GLN A 381 1.24 -10.75 8.42
C GLN A 381 -0.12 -10.41 7.84
N THR A 382 -0.17 -9.55 6.82
CA THR A 382 -1.42 -8.97 6.32
C THR A 382 -1.44 -8.75 4.81
N THR A 383 -2.59 -8.35 4.26
CA THR A 383 -2.70 -7.87 2.87
C THR A 383 -3.56 -6.61 2.82
N CYS A 384 -3.37 -5.77 1.79
CA CYS A 384 -4.14 -4.53 1.62
C CYS A 384 -5.63 -4.79 1.37
N ALA A 385 -5.98 -5.93 0.78
CA ALA A 385 -7.38 -6.32 0.55
C ALA A 385 -8.13 -6.64 1.85
N HIS A 386 -7.43 -6.97 2.93
CA HIS A 386 -8.02 -7.17 4.27
C HIS A 386 -7.90 -5.88 5.09
N VAL A 387 -8.55 -4.82 4.61
CA VAL A 387 -8.43 -3.43 5.08
C VAL A 387 -8.44 -3.31 6.62
N ASN A 388 -9.40 -3.95 7.28
CA ASN A 388 -9.50 -3.90 8.74
C ASN A 388 -8.36 -4.63 9.46
N HIS A 389 -7.91 -5.77 8.92
CA HIS A 389 -6.77 -6.49 9.47
C HIS A 389 -5.48 -5.67 9.29
N PHE A 390 -5.29 -5.08 8.10
CA PHE A 390 -4.15 -4.19 7.81
C PHE A 390 -4.09 -3.01 8.77
N TYR A 391 -5.15 -2.21 8.87
CA TYR A 391 -5.12 -1.00 9.70
C TYR A 391 -5.01 -1.30 11.19
N ARG A 392 -5.61 -2.39 11.67
CA ARG A 392 -5.40 -2.85 13.06
C ARG A 392 -3.96 -3.28 13.30
N ALA A 393 -3.33 -3.95 12.33
CA ALA A 393 -1.92 -4.31 12.44
C ALA A 393 -1.00 -3.08 12.48
N ILE A 394 -1.27 -2.06 11.67
CA ILE A 394 -0.52 -0.79 11.69
C ILE A 394 -0.75 -0.04 13.02
N ALA A 395 -1.98 0.01 13.52
CA ALA A 395 -2.29 0.66 14.79
C ALA A 395 -1.56 -0.04 15.95
N ALA A 396 -1.68 -1.37 16.05
CA ALA A 396 -1.02 -2.14 17.10
C ALA A 396 0.51 -2.06 17.02
N ALA A 397 1.09 -2.08 15.81
CA ALA A 397 2.53 -1.87 15.64
C ALA A 397 2.98 -0.50 16.15
N ASN A 398 2.26 0.58 15.81
CA ASN A 398 2.56 1.93 16.27
C ASN A 398 2.36 2.12 17.78
N GLU A 399 1.43 1.39 18.41
CA GLU A 399 1.17 1.42 19.85
C GLU A 399 2.17 0.60 20.66
N TYR A 400 2.77 -0.44 20.06
CA TYR A 400 3.69 -1.33 20.74
C TYR A 400 4.99 -0.57 21.11
N PRO A 401 5.40 -0.50 22.39
CA PRO A 401 6.56 0.29 22.82
C PRO A 401 7.89 -0.46 22.59
N GLY A 402 8.16 -0.86 21.36
CA GLY A 402 9.32 -1.67 21.00
C GLY A 402 9.35 -2.07 19.52
N PRO A 403 10.20 -3.04 19.13
CA PRO A 403 10.31 -3.46 17.74
C PRO A 403 9.00 -4.08 17.23
N ALA A 404 8.61 -3.72 16.01
CA ALA A 404 7.45 -4.31 15.36
C ALA A 404 7.73 -4.63 13.89
N VAL A 405 7.18 -5.74 13.38
CA VAL A 405 7.28 -6.16 11.98
C VAL A 405 5.90 -6.41 11.41
N VAL A 406 5.58 -5.74 10.32
CA VAL A 406 4.36 -5.97 9.53
C VAL A 406 4.78 -6.46 8.15
N VAL A 407 4.53 -7.73 7.86
CA VAL A 407 4.79 -8.35 6.55
C VAL A 407 3.54 -8.26 5.72
N VAL A 408 3.62 -7.61 4.57
CA VAL A 408 2.47 -7.39 3.69
C VAL A 408 2.68 -8.14 2.39
N TYR A 409 1.74 -9.00 2.01
CA TYR A 409 1.74 -9.54 0.65
C TYR A 409 1.42 -8.42 -0.34
N THR A 410 2.33 -8.18 -1.26
CA THR A 410 2.22 -7.13 -2.26
C THR A 410 2.31 -7.76 -3.65
N PRO A 411 1.17 -7.92 -4.36
CA PRO A 411 1.18 -8.41 -5.73
C PRO A 411 2.07 -7.55 -6.64
N CYS A 412 2.82 -8.21 -7.51
CA CYS A 412 3.73 -7.59 -8.46
C CYS A 412 3.31 -7.98 -9.88
N GLN A 413 2.71 -7.05 -10.61
CA GLN A 413 2.14 -7.26 -11.95
C GLN A 413 3.10 -8.01 -12.88
N PRO A 414 4.31 -7.46 -13.19
CA PRO A 414 5.20 -8.10 -14.15
C PRO A 414 5.72 -9.45 -13.66
N GLU A 415 6.10 -9.55 -12.39
CA GLU A 415 6.82 -10.72 -11.90
C GLU A 415 5.92 -11.87 -11.42
N HIS A 416 4.66 -11.57 -11.10
CA HIS A 416 3.64 -12.60 -10.86
C HIS A 416 2.96 -13.00 -12.17
N GLY A 417 3.07 -12.18 -13.23
CA GLY A 417 2.39 -12.38 -14.49
C GLY A 417 0.88 -12.27 -14.33
N ILE A 418 0.45 -11.19 -13.68
CA ILE A 418 -0.97 -10.87 -13.39
C ILE A 418 -1.33 -9.51 -13.99
N GLY A 419 -2.62 -9.28 -14.23
CA GLY A 419 -3.10 -8.01 -14.76
C GLY A 419 -2.93 -6.83 -13.80
N ASP A 420 -2.97 -5.61 -14.35
CA ASP A 420 -2.82 -4.37 -13.58
C ASP A 420 -3.95 -4.12 -12.57
N ASP A 421 -5.07 -4.82 -12.71
CA ASP A 421 -6.28 -4.73 -11.91
C ASP A 421 -6.41 -5.88 -10.87
N ALA A 422 -5.34 -6.67 -10.71
CA ALA A 422 -5.33 -7.94 -9.99
C ALA A 422 -4.99 -7.89 -8.50
N SER A 423 -4.42 -6.82 -7.98
CA SER A 423 -3.84 -6.75 -6.64
C SER A 423 -4.87 -7.10 -5.56
N VAL A 424 -6.09 -6.57 -5.63
CA VAL A 424 -7.14 -6.87 -4.63
C VAL A 424 -7.53 -8.35 -4.66
N ARG A 425 -7.87 -8.87 -5.85
CA ARG A 425 -8.33 -10.27 -5.99
C ARG A 425 -7.22 -11.26 -5.61
N GLN A 426 -5.99 -11.00 -6.02
CA GLN A 426 -4.86 -11.86 -5.70
C GLN A 426 -4.52 -11.84 -4.21
N SER A 427 -4.64 -10.68 -3.57
CA SER A 427 -4.43 -10.56 -2.12
C SER A 427 -5.46 -11.32 -1.30
N LYS A 428 -6.71 -11.42 -1.77
CA LYS A 428 -7.75 -12.26 -1.15
C LYS A 428 -7.46 -13.74 -1.39
N LEU A 429 -7.20 -14.10 -2.65
CA LEU A 429 -6.93 -15.49 -3.04
C LEU A 429 -5.68 -16.05 -2.34
N ALA A 430 -4.64 -15.25 -2.13
CA ALA A 430 -3.44 -15.66 -1.40
C ALA A 430 -3.74 -16.07 0.05
N VAL A 431 -4.67 -15.39 0.72
CA VAL A 431 -5.11 -15.74 2.08
C VAL A 431 -6.01 -16.99 2.05
N ASP A 432 -7.00 -17.01 1.17
CA ASP A 432 -7.98 -18.10 1.07
C ASP A 432 -7.32 -19.44 0.70
N SER A 433 -6.26 -19.40 -0.11
CA SER A 433 -5.48 -20.55 -0.58
C SER A 433 -4.34 -20.98 0.35
N ARG A 434 -4.13 -20.30 1.49
CA ARG A 434 -2.97 -20.48 2.38
C ARG A 434 -1.61 -20.15 1.75
N ALA A 435 -1.57 -19.53 0.57
CA ALA A 435 -0.32 -19.03 0.00
C ALA A 435 0.35 -18.01 0.94
N PHE A 436 -0.46 -17.13 1.53
CA PHE A 436 -0.03 -16.10 2.48
C PHE A 436 -1.08 -15.89 3.58
N PRO A 437 -1.06 -16.70 4.66
CA PRO A 437 -2.05 -16.60 5.74
C PRO A 437 -1.94 -15.28 6.52
N LEU A 438 -3.05 -14.78 7.04
CA LEU A 438 -3.05 -13.64 7.97
C LEU A 438 -2.63 -14.09 9.37
N LEU A 439 -1.86 -13.27 10.08
CA LEU A 439 -1.60 -13.49 11.51
C LEU A 439 -1.26 -12.19 12.22
N THR A 440 -1.45 -12.20 13.53
CA THR A 440 -0.87 -11.23 14.46
C THR A 440 -0.26 -11.98 15.63
N CYS A 441 0.90 -11.55 16.12
CA CYS A 441 1.53 -12.03 17.33
C CYS A 441 1.85 -10.83 18.20
N ASP A 442 1.11 -10.66 19.30
CA ASP A 442 1.27 -9.54 20.21
C ASP A 442 1.84 -10.01 21.56
N PRO A 443 3.08 -9.65 21.91
CA PRO A 443 3.68 -10.00 23.20
C PRO A 443 2.86 -9.53 24.41
N ARG A 444 2.02 -8.48 24.26
CA ARG A 444 1.17 -7.95 25.34
C ARG A 444 -0.01 -8.85 25.69
N ALA A 445 -0.34 -9.83 24.84
CA ALA A 445 -1.54 -10.65 25.00
C ALA A 445 -1.39 -11.83 25.98
N GLY A 446 -0.16 -12.23 26.33
CA GLY A 446 0.09 -13.32 27.26
C GLY A 446 1.55 -13.77 27.28
N GLU A 447 1.85 -14.83 28.02
CA GLU A 447 3.21 -15.40 28.11
C GLU A 447 3.42 -16.53 27.12
N ALA A 448 2.38 -17.33 26.86
CA ALA A 448 2.47 -18.44 25.94
C ALA A 448 2.24 -17.99 24.49
N LEU A 449 2.94 -18.62 23.54
CA LEU A 449 2.78 -18.29 22.11
C LEU A 449 1.33 -18.43 21.62
N LYS A 450 0.59 -19.42 22.12
CA LYS A 450 -0.84 -19.62 21.82
C LYS A 450 -1.76 -18.47 22.28
N GLU A 451 -1.31 -17.68 23.25
CA GLU A 451 -2.04 -16.49 23.75
C GLU A 451 -1.68 -15.26 22.90
N ARG A 452 -0.44 -15.21 22.41
CA ARG A 452 0.10 -14.11 21.59
C ARG A 452 -0.33 -14.21 20.13
N LEU A 453 -0.34 -15.41 19.55
CA LEU A 453 -0.59 -15.67 18.14
C LEU A 453 -2.09 -15.81 17.83
N ASN A 454 -2.58 -14.97 16.91
CA ASN A 454 -3.95 -14.94 16.46
C ASN A 454 -4.05 -15.04 14.94
N LEU A 455 -4.81 -16.04 14.47
CA LEU A 455 -5.07 -16.32 13.04
C LEU A 455 -6.45 -15.80 12.57
N GLN A 456 -7.11 -14.91 13.32
CA GLN A 456 -8.37 -14.28 12.93
C GLN A 456 -8.23 -13.52 11.61
N GLY A 457 -9.23 -13.65 10.75
CA GLY A 457 -9.25 -13.06 9.41
C GLY A 457 -9.07 -14.10 8.30
N ASN A 458 -8.42 -15.22 8.59
CA ASN A 458 -8.36 -16.35 7.65
C ASN A 458 -9.70 -17.10 7.60
N PRO A 459 -10.17 -17.57 6.43
CA PRO A 459 -11.32 -18.46 6.34
C PRO A 459 -10.98 -19.85 6.91
N ALA A 460 -11.98 -20.61 7.35
CA ALA A 460 -11.87 -22.02 7.74
C ALA A 460 -10.65 -22.34 8.65
N ARG A 461 -10.47 -21.59 9.74
CA ARG A 461 -9.21 -21.55 10.53
C ARG A 461 -8.76 -22.89 11.13
N LYS A 462 -9.70 -23.82 11.33
CA LYS A 462 -9.43 -25.16 11.90
C LYS A 462 -9.22 -26.22 10.82
N ASP A 463 -9.52 -25.88 9.58
CA ASP A 463 -9.45 -26.79 8.44
C ASP A 463 -8.18 -26.54 7.65
N ASP A 464 -7.75 -27.57 6.90
CA ASP A 464 -6.58 -27.48 6.02
C ASP A 464 -6.83 -26.47 4.87
N TRP A 465 -8.04 -26.51 4.28
CA TRP A 465 -8.42 -25.69 3.13
C TRP A 465 -9.77 -25.01 3.31
N HIS A 466 -9.94 -23.86 2.66
CA HIS A 466 -11.24 -23.21 2.57
C HIS A 466 -12.10 -23.89 1.49
N VAL A 467 -13.38 -24.11 1.79
CA VAL A 467 -14.37 -24.57 0.81
C VAL A 467 -15.39 -23.45 0.58
N THR A 468 -15.59 -23.06 -0.68
CA THR A 468 -16.53 -22.00 -1.04
C THR A 468 -17.99 -22.46 -0.82
N PRO A 469 -18.97 -21.54 -0.78
CA PRO A 469 -20.39 -21.92 -0.73
C PRO A 469 -20.85 -22.82 -1.90
N LYS A 470 -20.08 -22.87 -3.00
CA LYS A 470 -20.34 -23.72 -4.16
C LYS A 470 -19.72 -25.13 -4.03
N GLY A 471 -19.05 -25.43 -2.92
CA GLY A 471 -18.38 -26.71 -2.68
C GLY A 471 -16.98 -26.83 -3.27
N GLU A 472 -16.41 -25.73 -3.78
CA GLU A 472 -15.08 -25.72 -4.40
C GLU A 472 -14.01 -25.54 -3.33
N THR A 473 -12.94 -26.34 -3.38
CA THR A 473 -11.80 -26.18 -2.47
C THR A 473 -10.83 -25.12 -3.01
N VAL A 474 -10.53 -24.11 -2.20
CA VAL A 474 -9.52 -23.09 -2.49
C VAL A 474 -8.20 -23.51 -1.83
N ASN A 475 -7.22 -23.89 -2.65
CA ASN A 475 -5.90 -24.34 -2.21
C ASN A 475 -4.79 -23.63 -2.99
N PHE A 476 -3.53 -23.97 -2.69
CA PHE A 476 -2.38 -23.34 -3.33
C PHE A 476 -2.36 -23.55 -4.86
N VAL A 477 -2.83 -24.68 -5.37
CA VAL A 477 -2.95 -24.90 -6.82
C VAL A 477 -3.98 -23.96 -7.44
N THR A 478 -5.09 -23.66 -6.76
CA THR A 478 -6.07 -22.65 -7.19
C THR A 478 -5.42 -21.27 -7.34
N PHE A 479 -4.59 -20.87 -6.37
CA PHE A 479 -3.82 -19.62 -6.44
C PHE A 479 -2.81 -19.62 -7.59
N ALA A 480 -1.96 -20.65 -7.65
CA ALA A 480 -0.92 -20.78 -8.66
C ALA A 480 -1.46 -20.76 -10.09
N ARG A 481 -2.68 -21.28 -10.31
CA ARG A 481 -3.34 -21.26 -11.62
C ARG A 481 -3.59 -19.85 -12.16
N THR A 482 -3.65 -18.85 -11.29
CA THR A 482 -3.97 -17.47 -11.65
C THR A 482 -2.75 -16.59 -11.91
N GLU A 483 -1.53 -17.14 -11.82
CA GLU A 483 -0.29 -16.38 -11.91
C GLU A 483 0.67 -16.96 -12.96
N GLY A 484 1.20 -16.10 -13.84
CA GLY A 484 2.13 -16.48 -14.89
C GLY A 484 3.39 -17.18 -14.39
N ARG A 485 3.88 -16.85 -13.19
CA ARG A 485 5.07 -17.47 -12.57
C ARG A 485 4.90 -18.95 -12.20
N PHE A 486 3.70 -19.51 -12.33
CA PHE A 486 3.44 -20.95 -12.20
C PHE A 486 2.87 -21.58 -13.47
N ALA A 487 2.64 -20.82 -14.54
CA ALA A 487 1.93 -21.29 -15.73
C ALA A 487 2.54 -22.56 -16.34
N LYS A 488 3.88 -22.70 -16.29
CA LYS A 488 4.62 -23.87 -16.83
C LYS A 488 4.43 -25.15 -16.02
N HIS A 489 3.80 -25.09 -14.84
CA HIS A 489 3.47 -26.26 -14.03
C HIS A 489 2.18 -26.94 -14.43
N PHE A 490 1.40 -26.38 -15.36
CA PHE A 490 0.15 -26.97 -15.82
C PHE A 490 0.32 -27.60 -17.19
N ASP A 491 -0.17 -28.83 -17.34
CA ASP A 491 -0.24 -29.48 -18.66
C ASP A 491 -1.40 -28.92 -19.50
N LYS A 492 -1.61 -29.49 -20.70
CA LYS A 492 -2.65 -29.04 -21.64
C LYS A 492 -4.08 -29.23 -21.09
N ASP A 493 -4.26 -30.18 -20.19
CA ASP A 493 -5.54 -30.49 -19.55
C ASP A 493 -5.73 -29.70 -18.24
N GLY A 494 -4.72 -28.90 -17.86
CA GLY A 494 -4.73 -28.08 -16.67
C GLY A 494 -4.37 -28.83 -15.38
N ASN A 495 -3.81 -30.04 -15.47
CA ASN A 495 -3.33 -30.78 -14.30
C ASN A 495 -2.02 -30.19 -13.77
N PRO A 496 -1.86 -30.05 -12.44
CA PRO A 496 -0.64 -29.54 -11.85
C PRO A 496 0.49 -30.59 -11.90
N SER A 497 1.72 -30.14 -12.11
CA SER A 497 2.89 -31.00 -12.02
C SER A 497 3.16 -31.47 -10.60
N ALA A 498 3.86 -32.60 -10.45
CA ALA A 498 4.24 -33.13 -9.14
C ALA A 498 5.05 -32.13 -8.30
N ALA A 499 5.84 -31.27 -8.93
CA ALA A 499 6.57 -30.21 -8.24
C ALA A 499 5.63 -29.16 -7.62
N LEU A 500 4.58 -28.74 -8.34
CA LEU A 500 3.60 -27.80 -7.80
C LEU A 500 2.79 -28.40 -6.65
N LEU A 501 2.49 -29.70 -6.72
CA LEU A 501 1.86 -30.42 -5.60
C LEU A 501 2.76 -30.47 -4.35
N ARG A 502 4.08 -30.56 -4.51
CA ARG A 502 5.02 -30.40 -3.37
C ARG A 502 4.99 -28.99 -2.78
N ALA A 503 4.84 -27.96 -3.62
CA ALA A 503 4.67 -26.58 -3.14
C ALA A 503 3.38 -26.42 -2.34
N GLN A 504 2.27 -27.01 -2.79
CA GLN A 504 1.03 -27.04 -2.03
C GLN A 504 1.21 -27.73 -0.66
N GLU A 505 1.88 -28.87 -0.62
CA GLU A 505 2.19 -29.59 0.63
C GLU A 505 3.05 -28.74 1.58
N ASP A 506 4.01 -27.97 1.04
CA ASP A 506 4.81 -27.03 1.83
C ASP A 506 3.94 -25.91 2.46
N ARG A 507 3.00 -25.34 1.69
CA ARG A 507 2.05 -24.35 2.22
C ARG A 507 1.14 -24.92 3.29
N LEU A 508 0.67 -26.15 3.08
CA LEU A 508 -0.17 -26.83 4.06
C LEU A 508 0.59 -27.10 5.37
N LYS A 509 1.87 -27.50 5.28
CA LYS A 509 2.72 -27.68 6.47
C LYS A 509 2.91 -26.38 7.25
N ASN A 510 3.15 -25.26 6.55
CA ASN A 510 3.22 -23.96 7.19
C ASN A 510 1.90 -23.60 7.90
N TRP A 511 0.76 -23.80 7.23
CA TRP A 511 -0.55 -23.54 7.82
C TRP A 511 -0.81 -24.37 9.08
N ARG A 512 -0.51 -25.68 9.04
CA ARG A 512 -0.67 -26.57 10.20
C ARG A 512 0.24 -26.19 11.36
N LEU A 513 1.48 -25.76 11.08
CA LEU A 513 2.37 -25.21 12.09
C LEU A 513 1.75 -23.97 12.75
N LEU A 514 1.22 -23.02 11.96
CA LEU A 514 0.55 -21.84 12.51
C LEU A 514 -0.64 -22.21 13.39
N GLN A 515 -1.45 -23.21 12.99
CA GLN A 515 -2.56 -23.71 13.79
C GLN A 515 -2.10 -24.30 15.12
N GLU A 516 -1.05 -25.12 15.11
CA GLU A 516 -0.46 -25.71 16.32
C GLU A 516 0.05 -24.61 17.27
N LEU A 517 0.82 -23.66 16.75
CA LEU A 517 1.36 -22.55 17.54
C LEU A 517 0.24 -21.65 18.12
N ALA A 518 -0.92 -21.57 17.44
CA ALA A 518 -2.10 -20.84 17.88
C ALA A 518 -3.05 -21.68 18.76
N GLY A 519 -2.73 -22.96 19.04
CA GLY A 519 -3.58 -23.85 19.82
C GLY A 519 -4.91 -24.23 19.16
N LEU A 520 -4.96 -24.23 17.83
CA LEU A 520 -6.14 -24.62 17.03
C LEU A 520 -6.12 -26.08 16.57
N ARG A 521 -4.99 -26.77 16.71
CA ARG A 521 -4.77 -28.15 16.30
C ARG A 521 -4.15 -28.96 17.43
#